data_AF-K1SA88-F1
#
_entry.id   AF-K1SA88-F1
#
_cell.length_a   1.000
_cell.length_b   1.000
_cell.length_c   1.000
_cell.angle_alpha   90.00
_cell.angle_beta   90.00
_cell.angle_gamma   90.00
#
_symmetry.space_group_name_H-M   'P 1'
#
loop_
_entity.id
_entity.type
_entity.pdbx_description
1 polymer ?
#
loop_
_entity_poly.entity_id
_entity_poly.type
_entity_poly.pdbx_seq_one_letter_code
_entity_poly.pdbx_strand_id
1 'polypeptide(L)'
;MARWGQLQEWIKDWDDPQDNHRHVSHLYALYPGNQITPEKTPELFDAARTSLIHRGDPSTGWSMGWKVCLWARLLDGNHAYKLIHNQLTLTDDHFLAYGLNKKKG
;
A
#
# COMPACT_ATOMS: atom_id res chain seq x y z
N MET A 1 -2.30 -12.27 -16.12
CA MET A 1 -1.36 -11.71 -15.13
C MET A 1 -0.27 -10.93 -15.85
N ALA A 2 0.28 -9.90 -15.21
CA ALA A 2 1.32 -9.04 -15.78
C ALA A 2 2.71 -9.68 -15.74
N ARG A 3 3.71 -9.04 -16.37
CA ARG A 3 5.08 -9.58 -16.51
C ARG A 3 5.76 -9.97 -15.21
N TRP A 4 5.48 -9.29 -14.11
CA TRP A 4 6.08 -9.56 -12.79
C TRP A 4 5.10 -10.24 -11.83
N GLY A 5 3.99 -10.78 -12.33
CA GLY A 5 2.94 -11.38 -11.49
C GLY A 5 2.14 -10.35 -10.68
N GLN A 6 2.26 -9.06 -10.98
CA GLN A 6 1.52 -7.97 -10.35
C GLN A 6 0.15 -7.73 -10.99
N LEU A 7 -0.71 -7.00 -10.28
CA LEU A 7 -1.93 -6.42 -10.82
C LEU A 7 -1.56 -5.14 -11.56
N GLN A 8 -2.00 -5.02 -12.82
CA GLN A 8 -1.60 -3.88 -13.65
C GLN A 8 -2.29 -2.59 -13.19
N GLU A 9 -1.52 -1.52 -13.02
CA GLU A 9 -2.08 -0.19 -12.77
C GLU A 9 -2.65 0.45 -14.04
N TRP A 10 -2.08 0.10 -15.19
CA TRP A 10 -2.47 0.61 -16.50
C TRP A 10 -2.96 -0.50 -17.41
N ILE A 11 -3.68 -0.14 -18.49
CA ILE A 11 -4.15 -1.09 -19.51
C ILE A 11 -2.97 -1.80 -20.20
N LYS A 12 -1.82 -1.13 -20.26
CA LYS A 12 -0.56 -1.70 -20.77
C LYS A 12 0.33 -2.08 -19.60
N ASP A 13 1.08 -3.15 -19.77
CA ASP A 13 2.04 -3.66 -18.79
C ASP A 13 3.26 -2.74 -18.67
N TRP A 14 3.08 -1.64 -17.95
CA TRP A 14 4.04 -0.55 -17.76
C TRP A 14 4.49 -0.40 -16.31
N ASP A 15 4.01 -1.26 -15.40
CA ASP A 15 4.42 -1.22 -14.00
C ASP A 15 5.91 -1.58 -13.88
N ASP A 16 6.60 -0.85 -13.01
CA ASP A 16 7.98 -1.12 -12.62
C ASP A 16 8.00 -1.72 -11.22
N PRO A 17 8.55 -2.94 -11.02
CA PRO A 17 8.63 -3.56 -9.71
C PRO A 17 9.53 -2.80 -8.71
N GLN A 18 10.34 -1.84 -9.17
CA GLN A 18 11.16 -0.97 -8.32
C GLN A 18 10.45 0.33 -7.93
N ASP A 19 9.25 0.60 -8.45
CA ASP A 19 8.52 1.82 -8.15
C ASP A 19 7.85 1.75 -6.77
N ASN A 20 8.43 2.49 -5.81
CA ASN A 20 7.97 2.60 -4.43
C ASN A 20 6.96 3.75 -4.21
N HIS A 21 6.22 4.15 -5.25
CA HIS A 21 5.23 5.22 -5.16
C HIS A 21 4.24 5.03 -3.99
N ARG A 22 3.91 6.14 -3.32
CA ARG A 22 3.05 6.15 -2.14
C ARG A 22 1.59 5.78 -2.44
N HIS A 23 1.10 6.00 -3.66
CA HIS A 23 -0.24 5.60 -4.06
C HIS A 23 -0.24 4.17 -4.60
N VAL A 24 -1.26 3.41 -4.21
CA VAL A 24 -1.56 2.05 -4.69
C VAL A 24 -2.99 2.01 -5.23
N SER A 25 -3.33 3.00 -6.07
CA SER A 25 -4.71 3.28 -6.48
C SER A 25 -5.41 2.10 -7.17
N HIS A 26 -4.66 1.35 -7.98
CA HIS A 26 -5.16 0.12 -8.63
C HIS A 26 -5.54 -0.99 -7.65
N LEU A 27 -5.15 -0.90 -6.37
CA LEU A 27 -5.57 -1.82 -5.30
C LEU A 27 -6.87 -1.39 -4.59
N TYR A 28 -7.56 -0.34 -5.07
CA TYR A 28 -8.86 0.06 -4.53
C TYR A 28 -9.86 -1.10 -4.46
N ALA A 29 -9.86 -1.96 -5.49
CA ALA A 29 -10.72 -3.13 -5.61
C ALA A 29 -10.52 -4.16 -4.47
N LEU A 30 -9.35 -4.17 -3.84
CA LEU A 30 -9.00 -4.98 -2.66
C LEU A 30 -9.40 -4.29 -1.35
N TYR A 31 -9.10 -2.99 -1.22
CA TYR A 31 -9.58 -2.16 -0.11
C TYR A 31 -9.61 -0.66 -0.48
N PRO A 32 -10.69 0.08 -0.17
CA PRO A 32 -11.87 -0.33 0.59
C PRO A 32 -12.91 -1.15 -0.19
N GLY A 33 -12.68 -1.41 -1.49
CA GLY A 33 -13.53 -2.26 -2.30
C GLY A 33 -13.61 -3.72 -1.81
N ASN A 34 -14.38 -4.51 -2.55
CA ASN A 34 -14.66 -5.92 -2.25
C ASN A 34 -14.72 -6.78 -3.54
N GLN A 35 -14.09 -6.29 -4.62
CA GLN A 35 -14.08 -6.96 -5.92
C GLN A 35 -12.99 -8.04 -5.98
N ILE A 36 -11.89 -7.84 -5.24
CA ILE A 36 -10.81 -8.82 -5.12
C ILE A 36 -10.92 -9.52 -3.76
N THR A 37 -11.22 -10.81 -3.77
CA THR A 37 -11.27 -11.66 -2.56
C THR A 37 -10.56 -12.99 -2.79
N PRO A 38 -10.02 -13.65 -1.75
CA PRO A 38 -9.31 -14.92 -1.91
C PRO A 38 -10.23 -16.06 -2.39
N GLU A 39 -11.53 -15.99 -2.10
CA GLU A 39 -12.49 -17.03 -2.50
C GLU A 39 -12.99 -16.87 -3.94
N LYS A 40 -13.21 -15.62 -4.39
CA LYS A 40 -13.82 -15.34 -5.70
C LYS A 40 -12.79 -15.10 -6.79
N THR A 41 -11.66 -14.50 -6.44
CA THR A 41 -10.64 -14.04 -7.40
C THR A 41 -9.22 -14.33 -6.88
N PRO A 42 -8.87 -15.60 -6.60
CA PRO A 42 -7.58 -15.96 -6.00
C PRO A 42 -6.38 -15.46 -6.80
N GLU A 43 -6.45 -15.54 -8.13
CA GLU A 43 -5.39 -15.05 -9.02
C GLU A 43 -5.15 -13.54 -8.91
N LEU A 44 -6.23 -12.74 -8.83
CA LEU A 44 -6.11 -11.29 -8.65
C LEU A 44 -5.69 -10.93 -7.23
N PHE A 45 -6.06 -11.77 -6.24
CA PHE A 45 -5.65 -11.61 -4.86
C PHE A 45 -4.14 -11.79 -4.69
N ASP A 46 -3.56 -12.81 -5.31
CA ASP A 46 -2.11 -13.02 -5.33
C ASP A 46 -1.39 -11.92 -6.13
N ALA A 47 -1.96 -11.50 -7.26
CA ALA A 47 -1.40 -10.38 -8.03
C ALA A 47 -1.41 -9.05 -7.26
N ALA A 48 -2.46 -8.79 -6.47
CA ALA A 48 -2.54 -7.64 -5.59
C ALA A 48 -1.48 -7.69 -4.48
N ARG A 49 -1.23 -8.87 -3.90
CA ARG A 49 -0.13 -9.09 -2.94
C ARG A 49 1.23 -8.74 -3.56
N THR A 50 1.51 -9.26 -4.75
CA THR A 50 2.76 -8.98 -5.47
C THR A 50 2.94 -7.48 -5.74
N SER A 51 1.87 -6.81 -6.16
CA SER A 51 1.88 -5.35 -6.38
C SER A 51 2.23 -4.58 -5.10
N LEU A 52 1.66 -5.00 -3.97
CA LEU A 52 1.91 -4.39 -2.66
C LEU A 52 3.35 -4.62 -2.18
N ILE A 53 3.91 -5.80 -2.45
CA ILE A 53 5.32 -6.13 -2.18
C ILE A 53 6.25 -5.21 -2.98
N HIS A 54 6.00 -5.04 -4.29
CA HIS A 54 6.80 -4.16 -5.15
C HIS A 54 6.76 -2.69 -4.68
N ARG A 55 5.60 -2.22 -4.22
CA ARG A 55 5.42 -0.86 -3.69
C ARG A 55 6.13 -0.62 -2.36
N GLY A 56 6.56 -1.67 -1.67
CA GLY A 56 7.27 -1.62 -0.40
C GLY A 56 6.42 -1.11 0.77
N ASP A 57 6.99 -1.19 1.97
CA ASP A 57 6.31 -0.84 3.23
C ASP A 57 6.39 0.66 3.58
N PRO A 58 7.59 1.30 3.62
CA PRO A 58 7.71 2.69 4.06
C PRO A 58 7.08 3.68 3.08
N SER A 59 6.40 4.71 3.60
CA SER A 59 5.78 5.78 2.81
C SER A 59 5.33 6.91 3.74
N THR A 60 4.53 7.85 3.26
CA THR A 60 3.83 8.83 4.10
C THR A 60 2.84 8.14 5.07
N GLY A 61 2.52 8.79 6.19
CA GLY A 61 1.65 8.21 7.22
C GLY A 61 0.30 7.68 6.70
N TRP A 62 -0.40 8.43 5.85
CA TRP A 62 -1.67 7.98 5.25
C TRP A 62 -1.50 6.77 4.32
N SER A 63 -0.39 6.71 3.59
CA SER A 63 -0.12 5.63 2.64
C SER A 63 0.16 4.35 3.41
N MET A 64 0.97 4.44 4.47
CA MET A 64 1.19 3.32 5.37
C MET A 64 -0.11 2.87 6.05
N GLY A 65 -0.97 3.81 6.48
CA GLY A 65 -2.28 3.50 7.04
C GLY A 65 -3.15 2.68 6.08
N TRP A 66 -3.17 3.05 4.79
CA TRP A 66 -3.87 2.27 3.77
C TRP A 66 -3.23 0.90 3.55
N LYS A 67 -1.89 0.81 3.53
CA LYS A 67 -1.16 -0.46 3.41
C LYS A 67 -1.46 -1.42 4.57
N VAL A 68 -1.69 -0.93 5.80
CA VAL A 68 -2.17 -1.77 6.92
C VAL A 68 -3.49 -2.45 6.58
N CYS A 69 -4.48 -1.70 6.08
CA CYS A 69 -5.77 -2.26 5.70
C CYS A 69 -5.66 -3.26 4.54
N LEU A 70 -4.79 -2.98 3.57
CA LEU A 70 -4.53 -3.87 2.44
C LEU A 70 -3.90 -5.19 2.90
N TRP A 71 -2.87 -5.14 3.76
CA TRP A 71 -2.25 -6.35 4.32
C TRP A 71 -3.21 -7.16 5.21
N ALA A 72 -4.07 -6.48 5.97
CA ALA A 72 -5.14 -7.14 6.71
C ALA A 72 -6.13 -7.86 5.78
N ARG A 73 -6.53 -7.23 4.66
CA ARG A 73 -7.36 -7.88 3.62
C ARG A 73 -6.65 -9.02 2.90
N LEU A 74 -5.33 -8.98 2.81
CA LEU A 74 -4.49 -10.07 2.29
C LEU A 74 -4.28 -11.23 3.28
N LEU A 75 -4.95 -11.18 4.44
CA LEU A 75 -4.85 -12.18 5.51
C LEU A 75 -3.43 -12.31 6.09
N ASP A 76 -2.62 -11.25 5.97
CA ASP A 76 -1.26 -11.19 6.52
C ASP A 76 -1.23 -10.25 7.73
N GLY A 77 -1.69 -10.78 8.86
CA GLY A 77 -1.74 -10.03 10.13
C GLY A 77 -0.36 -9.62 10.64
N ASN A 78 0.69 -10.40 10.34
CA ASN A 78 2.05 -10.10 10.76
C ASN A 78 2.60 -8.87 10.02
N HIS A 79 2.42 -8.78 8.70
CA HIS A 79 2.79 -7.57 7.94
C HIS A 79 1.97 -6.36 8.36
N ALA A 80 0.66 -6.52 8.56
CA ALA A 80 -0.19 -5.43 9.03
C ALA A 80 0.29 -4.90 10.41
N TYR A 81 0.61 -5.79 11.34
CA TYR A 81 1.13 -5.44 12.66
C TYR A 81 2.50 -4.74 12.61
N LYS A 82 3.41 -5.25 11.77
CA LYS A 82 4.72 -4.61 11.50
C LYS A 82 4.53 -3.17 11.01
N LEU A 83 3.61 -2.94 10.08
CA LEU A 83 3.34 -1.59 9.56
C LEU A 83 2.70 -0.65 10.58
N ILE A 84 1.84 -1.17 11.48
CA ILE A 84 1.32 -0.40 12.61
C ILE A 84 2.49 0.08 13.47
N HIS A 85 3.41 -0.82 13.85
CA HIS A 85 4.61 -0.45 14.61
C HIS A 85 5.46 0.61 13.89
N ASN A 86 5.71 0.41 12.59
CA ASN A 86 6.51 1.35 11.80
C ASN A 86 5.89 2.76 11.72
N GLN A 87 4.56 2.87 11.78
CA GLN A 87 3.86 4.15 11.80
C GLN A 87 3.94 4.86 13.15
N LEU A 88 4.11 4.13 14.24
CA LEU A 88 4.20 4.67 15.60
C LEU A 88 5.62 5.12 15.93
N THR A 89 6.17 5.97 15.05
CA THR A 89 7.46 6.61 15.26
C THR A 89 7.24 8.10 15.54
N LEU A 90 8.09 8.68 16.38
CA LEU A 90 8.04 10.11 16.66
C LEU A 90 8.30 10.86 15.35
N THR A 91 7.34 11.67 14.90
CA THR A 91 7.55 12.52 13.74
C THR A 91 8.20 13.83 14.20
N ASP A 92 9.13 14.35 13.40
CA ASP A 92 9.72 15.69 13.60
C ASP A 92 8.70 16.82 13.30
N ASP A 93 7.40 16.53 13.34
CA ASP A 93 6.35 17.53 13.21
C ASP A 93 6.33 18.33 14.50
N HIS A 94 7.24 19.31 14.58
CA HIS A 94 7.01 20.47 15.41
C HIS A 94 5.72 21.11 14.91
N PHE A 95 4.59 20.69 15.50
CA PHE A 95 3.40 21.52 15.59
C PHE A 95 3.79 22.74 16.44
N LEU A 96 4.55 23.66 15.84
CA LEU A 96 4.57 25.03 16.30
C LEU A 96 3.12 25.49 16.15
N ALA A 97 2.44 25.66 17.29
CA ALA A 97 1.10 26.25 17.37
C ALA A 97 1.01 27.62 16.65
N TYR A 98 2.16 28.18 16.24
CA TYR A 98 2.31 29.35 15.41
C TYR A 98 3.05 28.95 14.13
N GLY A 99 2.28 28.76 13.06
CA GLY A 99 2.75 28.19 11.82
C GLY A 99 3.97 28.90 11.25
N LEU A 100 4.98 28.12 10.90
CA LEU A 100 5.81 28.30 9.71
C LEU A 100 6.51 26.95 9.46
N ASN A 101 6.32 26.44 8.24
CA ASN A 101 6.98 25.27 7.63
C ASN A 101 6.50 23.87 8.05
N LYS A 102 5.40 23.45 7.41
CA LYS A 102 5.14 22.03 7.14
C LYS A 102 6.27 21.52 6.23
N LYS A 103 7.10 20.57 6.68
CA LYS A 103 8.02 19.86 5.76
C LYS A 103 7.15 19.18 4.69
N LYS A 104 7.49 19.39 3.41
CA LYS A 104 6.88 18.65 2.31
C LYS A 104 7.26 17.19 2.48
N GLY A 105 6.25 16.32 2.58
CA GLY A 105 6.40 14.88 2.77
C GLY A 105 6.66 14.13 1.48
#